data_AF-A0A7C5FWJ0-F1
#
_entry.id   AF-A0A7C5FWJ0-F1
#
_cell.length_a   1.000
_cell.length_b   1.000
_cell.length_c   1.000
_cell.angle_alpha   90.00
_cell.angle_beta   90.00
_cell.angle_gamma   90.00
#
_symmetry.space_group_name_H-M   'P 1'
#
loop_
_entity.id
_entity.type
_entity.pdbx_description
1 polymer ?
#
loop_
_entity_poly.entity_id
_entity_poly.type
_entity_poly.pdbx_seq_one_letter_code
_entity_poly.pdbx_strand_id
1 'polypeptide(L)'
;MSAKGVELTFQILSKTANPAAVSSLISVLDNPHPQIRELAVRSLLSRKEVEGHRAVLVRFPHLPSHLQQLVSEHRVRVGGAVRELLRSPDQNEVLHGIEMAVLLREYEVVPVLTHMVLAPNRFPAKLAAEAILKLAEAFAEECSKESPGPRVPPPESIRRQFLHALARAVEKFSSHQCPEILLAYLVLAAPADSVLGRVLENPSHPAHRRLCEILLESEHSSVIRFLIGLLNRPSIPPVIPWIISRRGDLGFVKALLALMVGEIPPRTQRHLSQVRTFRWLEYLDEILPRLTGSEQVGLTKLAQICGLRSCEIVLLLKCILRKGELAARKAAVGALESITGPQGNLLFYQALNDPDPQVQALAVRQLRKRGMIGALPKLIELLDSPEPVLREAAQESLEEFRFDRFVAAFDLLEEEVRRTTGKLVRKADPNALNRLREELQSPSRARRLRAIALAEAMDLVQETESQLIQLAEDPDHMVRLAAIKALGQCNSEAARQALLRALNDRAMVVRQTAQTVLAELDGVNSGELVLPKTTS
;
A
#
# COMPACT_ATOMS: atom_id res chain seq x y z
N MET A 1 -16.12 -27.31 65.07
CA MET A 1 -17.04 -27.73 64.00
C MET A 1 -16.19 -28.26 62.85
N SER A 2 -16.47 -29.44 62.29
CA SER A 2 -15.67 -29.97 61.18
C SER A 2 -15.81 -29.06 59.95
N ALA A 3 -14.72 -28.84 59.20
CA ALA A 3 -14.72 -28.01 57.99
C ALA A 3 -15.83 -28.43 56.99
N LYS A 4 -16.14 -29.73 56.92
CA LYS A 4 -17.25 -30.29 56.12
C LYS A 4 -18.64 -29.80 56.53
N GLY A 5 -18.88 -29.54 57.82
CA GLY A 5 -20.18 -29.06 58.30
C GLY A 5 -20.47 -27.61 57.88
N VAL A 6 -19.43 -26.77 57.90
CA VAL A 6 -19.52 -25.37 57.46
C VAL A 6 -19.79 -25.29 55.96
N GLU A 7 -19.03 -26.02 55.14
CA GLU A 7 -19.26 -26.09 53.69
C GLU A 7 -20.68 -26.57 53.33
N LEU A 8 -21.16 -27.62 54.00
CA LEU A 8 -22.53 -28.14 53.78
C LEU A 8 -23.59 -27.09 54.11
N THR A 9 -23.35 -26.27 55.15
CA THR A 9 -24.27 -25.19 55.55
C THR A 9 -24.37 -24.14 54.44
N PHE A 10 -23.24 -23.68 53.89
CA PHE A 10 -23.23 -22.72 52.77
C PHE A 10 -23.80 -23.32 51.46
N GLN A 11 -23.63 -24.62 51.22
CA GLN A 11 -24.28 -25.30 50.10
C GLN A 11 -25.81 -25.35 50.23
N ILE A 12 -26.34 -25.46 51.45
CA ILE A 12 -27.79 -25.39 51.68
C ILE A 12 -28.27 -23.95 51.56
N LEU A 13 -27.54 -22.99 52.15
CA LEU A 13 -27.87 -21.56 52.07
C LEU A 13 -27.79 -21.00 50.65
N SER A 14 -26.97 -21.56 49.76
CA SER A 14 -26.95 -21.16 48.34
C SER A 14 -28.19 -21.62 47.56
N LYS A 15 -28.81 -22.74 47.95
CA LYS A 15 -29.92 -23.38 47.19
C LYS A 15 -31.31 -23.15 47.78
N THR A 16 -31.40 -22.77 49.05
CA THR A 16 -32.70 -22.60 49.74
C THR A 16 -33.52 -21.46 49.14
N ALA A 17 -34.84 -21.68 49.00
CA ALA A 17 -35.80 -20.66 48.55
C ALA A 17 -36.14 -19.62 49.64
N ASN A 18 -35.68 -19.82 50.88
CA ASN A 18 -35.96 -18.89 51.98
C ASN A 18 -35.16 -17.57 51.81
N PRO A 19 -35.82 -16.40 51.70
CA PRO A 19 -35.14 -15.11 51.53
C PRO A 19 -34.27 -14.72 52.74
N ALA A 20 -34.58 -15.19 53.95
CA ALA A 20 -33.79 -14.91 55.16
C ALA A 20 -32.36 -15.47 55.09
N ALA A 21 -32.09 -16.41 54.17
CA ALA A 21 -30.75 -16.89 53.88
C ALA A 21 -29.84 -15.76 53.35
N VAL A 22 -30.37 -14.80 52.62
CA VAL A 22 -29.60 -13.67 52.07
C VAL A 22 -29.08 -12.79 53.21
N SER A 23 -29.94 -12.35 54.13
CA SER A 23 -29.55 -11.55 55.29
C SER A 23 -28.52 -12.28 56.17
N SER A 24 -28.69 -13.59 56.33
CA SER A 24 -27.77 -14.45 57.08
C SER A 24 -26.40 -14.58 56.39
N LEU A 25 -26.35 -14.60 55.07
CA LEU A 25 -25.10 -14.65 54.31
C LEU A 25 -24.41 -13.27 54.29
N ILE A 26 -25.17 -12.17 54.20
CA ILE A 26 -24.65 -10.80 54.22
C ILE A 26 -23.94 -10.50 55.55
N SER A 27 -24.53 -10.90 56.69
CA SER A 27 -23.94 -10.61 58.01
C SER A 27 -22.57 -11.28 58.24
N VAL A 28 -22.22 -12.27 57.43
CA VAL A 28 -20.97 -13.04 57.54
C VAL A 28 -19.94 -12.60 56.48
N LEU A 29 -20.26 -11.63 55.61
CA LEU A 29 -19.32 -11.08 54.63
C LEU A 29 -18.11 -10.38 55.28
N ASP A 30 -18.29 -9.81 56.48
CA ASP A 30 -17.24 -9.13 57.24
C ASP A 30 -16.58 -10.05 58.29
N ASN A 31 -16.81 -11.36 58.21
CA ASN A 31 -16.26 -12.31 59.17
C ASN A 31 -14.72 -12.30 59.15
N PRO A 32 -14.03 -12.35 60.31
CA PRO A 32 -12.56 -12.34 60.35
C PRO A 32 -11.94 -13.55 59.64
N HIS A 33 -12.65 -14.68 59.56
CA HIS A 33 -12.14 -15.92 58.96
C HIS A 33 -12.26 -15.92 57.42
N PRO A 34 -11.15 -15.95 56.66
CA PRO A 34 -11.17 -15.83 55.20
C PRO A 34 -12.01 -16.89 54.47
N GLN A 35 -11.95 -18.15 54.92
CA GLN A 35 -12.71 -19.24 54.31
C GLN A 35 -14.23 -19.04 54.42
N ILE A 36 -14.71 -18.44 55.52
CA ILE A 36 -16.14 -18.20 55.73
C ILE A 36 -16.60 -17.07 54.81
N ARG A 37 -15.81 -16.00 54.66
CA ARG A 37 -16.08 -14.92 53.70
C ARG A 37 -16.15 -15.44 52.26
N GLU A 38 -15.21 -16.29 51.86
CA GLU A 38 -15.20 -16.89 50.52
C GLU A 38 -16.47 -17.73 50.26
N LEU A 39 -16.86 -18.58 51.21
CA LEU A 39 -18.09 -19.37 51.10
C LEU A 39 -19.35 -18.48 51.04
N ALA A 40 -19.36 -17.38 51.80
CA ALA A 40 -20.45 -16.40 51.76
C ALA A 40 -20.56 -15.71 50.38
N VAL A 41 -19.44 -15.23 49.82
CA VAL A 41 -19.41 -14.62 48.49
C VAL A 41 -19.85 -15.60 47.42
N ARG A 42 -19.32 -16.83 47.40
CA ARG A 42 -19.72 -17.88 46.45
C ARG A 42 -21.21 -18.20 46.55
N SER A 43 -21.73 -18.29 47.78
CA SER A 43 -23.14 -18.59 48.02
C SER A 43 -24.04 -17.44 47.53
N LEU A 44 -23.67 -16.19 47.80
CA LEU A 44 -24.42 -15.03 47.33
C LEU A 44 -24.41 -14.90 45.80
N LEU A 45 -23.28 -15.16 45.12
CA LEU A 45 -23.20 -15.11 43.64
C LEU A 45 -23.96 -16.24 42.92
N SER A 46 -24.22 -17.34 43.62
CA SER A 46 -25.04 -18.45 43.10
C SER A 46 -26.53 -18.20 43.21
N ARG A 47 -26.93 -17.25 44.06
CA ARG A 47 -28.31 -16.84 44.32
C ARG A 47 -28.78 -15.81 43.27
N LYS A 48 -30.07 -15.47 43.28
CA LYS A 48 -30.68 -14.56 42.29
C LYS A 48 -31.00 -13.18 42.89
N GLU A 49 -30.98 -13.07 44.21
CA GLU A 49 -31.38 -11.88 44.95
C GLU A 49 -30.35 -10.75 44.80
N VAL A 50 -30.83 -9.60 44.36
CA VAL A 50 -29.99 -8.43 44.05
C VAL A 50 -29.35 -7.84 45.32
N GLU A 51 -30.06 -7.88 46.45
CA GLU A 51 -29.56 -7.41 47.75
C GLU A 51 -28.24 -8.09 48.14
N GLY A 52 -28.16 -9.41 47.94
CA GLY A 52 -26.96 -10.19 48.19
C GLY A 52 -25.80 -9.80 47.28
N HIS A 53 -26.06 -9.64 45.99
CA HIS A 53 -25.08 -9.16 45.02
C HIS A 53 -24.59 -7.75 45.35
N ARG A 54 -25.48 -6.85 45.76
CA ARG A 54 -25.16 -5.47 46.16
C ARG A 54 -24.21 -5.44 47.36
N ALA A 55 -24.49 -6.26 48.38
CA ALA A 55 -23.61 -6.36 49.55
C ALA A 55 -22.19 -6.85 49.21
N VAL A 56 -22.07 -7.76 48.22
CA VAL A 56 -20.78 -8.21 47.67
C VAL A 56 -20.10 -7.08 46.91
N LEU A 57 -20.82 -6.37 46.05
CA LEU A 57 -20.27 -5.27 45.24
C LEU A 57 -19.75 -4.11 46.09
N VAL A 58 -20.46 -3.71 47.14
CA VAL A 58 -20.00 -2.64 48.06
C VAL A 58 -18.64 -2.97 48.67
N ARG A 59 -18.34 -4.27 48.87
CA ARG A 59 -17.06 -4.74 49.45
C ARG A 59 -16.01 -5.11 48.41
N PHE A 60 -16.33 -5.02 47.11
CA PHE A 60 -15.49 -5.49 46.01
C PHE A 60 -14.04 -4.98 46.06
N PRO A 61 -13.75 -3.69 46.33
CA PRO A 61 -12.37 -3.18 46.40
C PRO A 61 -11.52 -3.83 47.50
N HIS A 62 -12.16 -4.35 48.55
CA HIS A 62 -11.50 -4.98 49.70
C HIS A 62 -11.48 -6.51 49.62
N LEU A 63 -12.09 -7.10 48.57
CA LEU A 63 -12.05 -8.55 48.37
C LEU A 63 -10.66 -9.00 47.86
N PRO A 64 -10.17 -10.19 48.27
CA PRO A 64 -9.00 -10.82 47.68
C PRO A 64 -9.14 -10.99 46.15
N SER A 65 -8.02 -10.93 45.42
CA SER A 65 -8.00 -10.96 43.95
C SER A 65 -8.73 -12.15 43.31
N HIS A 66 -8.67 -13.34 43.94
CA HIS A 66 -9.39 -14.52 43.44
C HIS A 66 -10.92 -14.39 43.56
N LEU A 67 -11.43 -13.67 44.57
CA LEU A 67 -12.86 -13.38 44.71
C LEU A 67 -13.30 -12.25 43.80
N GLN A 68 -12.44 -11.25 43.57
CA GLN A 68 -12.70 -10.22 42.56
C GLN A 68 -12.86 -10.86 41.17
N GLN A 69 -11.96 -11.78 40.81
CA GLN A 69 -12.07 -12.55 39.57
C GLN A 69 -13.37 -13.36 39.50
N LEU A 70 -13.75 -14.03 40.59
CA LEU A 70 -15.00 -14.80 40.66
C LEU A 70 -16.24 -13.91 40.43
N VAL A 71 -16.26 -12.70 41.00
CA VAL A 71 -17.34 -11.73 40.77
C VAL A 71 -17.34 -11.27 39.31
N SER A 72 -16.18 -11.01 38.70
CA SER A 72 -16.05 -10.66 37.28
C SER A 72 -16.52 -11.78 36.34
N GLU A 73 -16.31 -13.05 36.69
CA GLU A 73 -16.84 -14.20 35.94
C GLU A 73 -18.39 -14.26 35.99
N HIS A 74 -18.99 -13.73 37.06
CA HIS A 74 -20.44 -13.67 37.26
C HIS A 74 -21.06 -12.31 36.89
N ARG A 75 -20.37 -11.49 36.08
CA ARG A 75 -20.77 -10.11 35.72
C ARG A 75 -22.26 -9.95 35.38
N VAL A 76 -22.79 -10.83 34.52
CA VAL A 76 -24.21 -10.84 34.09
C VAL A 76 -25.20 -10.94 35.28
N ARG A 77 -24.86 -11.66 36.35
CA ARG A 77 -25.74 -11.81 37.54
C ARG A 77 -25.68 -10.59 38.46
N VAL A 78 -24.52 -9.97 38.57
CA VAL A 78 -24.32 -8.80 39.44
C VAL A 78 -24.75 -7.48 38.79
N GLY A 79 -25.00 -7.45 37.48
CA GLY A 79 -25.50 -6.27 36.77
C GLY A 79 -26.81 -5.69 37.34
N GLY A 80 -27.69 -6.53 37.92
CA GLY A 80 -28.85 -6.07 38.69
C GLY A 80 -28.47 -5.17 39.87
N ALA A 81 -27.43 -5.54 40.60
CA ALA A 81 -26.97 -4.82 41.78
C ALA A 81 -26.21 -3.53 41.41
N VAL A 82 -25.47 -3.52 40.31
CA VAL A 82 -24.89 -2.29 39.76
C VAL A 82 -26.00 -1.27 39.45
N ARG A 83 -27.11 -1.71 38.84
CA ARG A 83 -28.26 -0.82 38.57
C ARG A 83 -28.92 -0.27 39.84
N GLU A 84 -28.98 -1.05 40.91
CA GLU A 84 -29.48 -0.58 42.21
C GLU A 84 -28.56 0.46 42.84
N LEU A 85 -27.24 0.22 42.82
CA LEU A 85 -26.25 1.19 43.30
C LEU A 85 -26.36 2.53 42.55
N LEU A 86 -26.50 2.50 41.23
CA LEU A 86 -26.67 3.70 40.41
C LEU A 86 -27.98 4.47 40.66
N ARG A 87 -28.99 3.83 41.26
CA ARG A 87 -30.27 4.45 41.62
C ARG A 87 -30.35 4.83 43.10
N SER A 88 -29.27 4.62 43.85
CA SER A 88 -29.25 4.94 45.27
C SER A 88 -29.42 6.44 45.52
N PRO A 89 -30.11 6.84 46.60
CA PRO A 89 -30.09 8.23 47.06
C PRO A 89 -28.71 8.64 47.61
N ASP A 90 -27.85 7.70 47.99
CA ASP A 90 -26.50 7.99 48.49
C ASP A 90 -25.52 8.22 47.33
N GLN A 91 -24.92 9.41 47.31
CA GLN A 91 -23.93 9.81 46.32
C GLN A 91 -22.71 8.90 46.28
N ASN A 92 -22.25 8.39 47.44
CA ASN A 92 -21.09 7.50 47.49
C ASN A 92 -21.39 6.15 46.84
N GLU A 93 -22.60 5.63 47.05
CA GLU A 93 -23.04 4.39 46.41
C GLU A 93 -23.22 4.55 44.91
N VAL A 94 -23.69 5.72 44.45
CA VAL A 94 -23.78 6.03 43.02
C VAL A 94 -22.38 6.08 42.39
N LEU A 95 -21.41 6.76 43.03
CA LEU A 95 -20.03 6.80 42.55
C LEU A 95 -19.42 5.40 42.48
N HIS A 96 -19.61 4.59 43.52
CA HIS A 96 -19.19 3.19 43.55
C HIS A 96 -19.87 2.37 42.46
N GLY A 97 -21.17 2.60 42.22
CA GLY A 97 -21.92 1.98 41.14
C GLY A 97 -21.37 2.29 39.75
N ILE A 98 -20.93 3.54 39.52
CA ILE A 98 -20.27 3.96 38.26
C ILE A 98 -18.93 3.22 38.09
N GLU A 99 -18.13 3.16 39.16
CA GLU A 99 -16.86 2.44 39.14
C GLU A 99 -17.06 0.94 38.84
N MET A 100 -18.00 0.30 39.54
CA MET A 100 -18.32 -1.12 39.34
C MET A 100 -18.85 -1.38 37.92
N ALA A 101 -19.65 -0.47 37.35
CA ALA A 101 -20.12 -0.60 35.98
C ALA A 101 -18.95 -0.73 34.99
N VAL A 102 -17.94 0.14 35.12
CA VAL A 102 -16.76 0.13 34.25
C VAL A 102 -15.88 -1.11 34.51
N LEU A 103 -15.57 -1.40 35.77
CA LEU A 103 -14.69 -2.52 36.14
C LEU A 103 -15.25 -3.88 35.71
N LEU A 104 -16.56 -4.08 35.84
CA LEU A 104 -17.23 -5.32 35.48
C LEU A 104 -17.65 -5.37 34.00
N ARG A 105 -17.44 -4.28 33.25
CA ARG A 105 -17.88 -4.11 31.85
C ARG A 105 -19.39 -4.35 31.71
N GLU A 106 -20.18 -3.80 32.64
CA GLU A 106 -21.62 -3.97 32.67
C GLU A 106 -22.31 -3.01 31.70
N TYR A 107 -22.56 -3.48 30.49
CA TYR A 107 -23.07 -2.65 29.40
C TYR A 107 -24.54 -2.25 29.56
N GLU A 108 -25.39 -3.09 30.17
CA GLU A 108 -26.84 -2.81 30.28
C GLU A 108 -27.18 -1.57 31.14
N VAL A 109 -26.21 -1.02 31.87
CA VAL A 109 -26.40 0.17 32.71
C VAL A 109 -26.26 1.48 31.94
N VAL A 110 -25.79 1.46 30.68
CA VAL A 110 -25.59 2.67 29.87
C VAL A 110 -26.84 3.55 29.73
N PRO A 111 -28.06 3.01 29.54
CA PRO A 111 -29.27 3.83 29.56
C PRO A 111 -29.49 4.57 30.89
N VAL A 112 -29.11 3.95 32.03
CA VAL A 112 -29.21 4.57 33.37
C VAL A 112 -28.18 5.69 33.50
N LEU A 113 -26.92 5.43 33.14
CA LEU A 113 -25.87 6.44 33.11
C LEU A 113 -26.22 7.62 32.20
N THR A 114 -26.80 7.33 31.03
CA THR A 114 -27.24 8.37 30.08
C THR A 114 -28.37 9.22 30.67
N HIS A 115 -29.30 8.61 31.41
CA HIS A 115 -30.33 9.36 32.12
C HIS A 115 -29.72 10.29 33.19
N MET A 116 -28.68 9.85 33.90
CA MET A 116 -27.96 10.68 34.88
C MET A 116 -27.27 11.87 34.21
N VAL A 117 -26.69 11.68 33.02
CA VAL A 117 -26.10 12.79 32.23
C VAL A 117 -27.15 13.84 31.85
N LEU A 118 -28.38 13.40 31.57
CA LEU A 118 -29.49 14.27 31.18
C LEU A 118 -30.24 14.90 32.36
N ALA A 119 -29.94 14.50 33.59
CA ALA A 119 -30.63 14.99 34.78
C ALA A 119 -30.23 16.44 35.12
N PRO A 120 -31.17 17.26 35.64
CA PRO A 120 -30.91 18.67 35.96
C PRO A 120 -29.90 18.86 37.10
N ASN A 121 -29.73 17.87 37.99
CA ASN A 121 -28.70 17.86 39.02
C ASN A 121 -27.40 17.27 38.45
N ARG A 122 -26.47 18.16 38.09
CA ARG A 122 -25.21 17.87 37.37
C ARG A 122 -24.22 16.93 38.08
N PHE A 123 -24.54 16.42 39.27
CA PHE A 123 -23.72 15.46 39.99
C PHE A 123 -24.34 14.06 39.94
N PRO A 124 -23.62 13.02 39.47
CA PRO A 124 -22.28 12.99 38.87
C PRO A 124 -22.31 12.87 37.33
N ALA A 125 -22.86 13.86 36.60
CA ALA A 125 -23.06 13.78 35.14
C ALA A 125 -21.76 13.60 34.34
N LYS A 126 -20.67 14.28 34.72
CA LYS A 126 -19.37 14.14 34.06
C LYS A 126 -18.79 12.73 34.21
N LEU A 127 -18.80 12.19 35.43
CA LEU A 127 -18.31 10.84 35.72
C LEU A 127 -19.16 9.78 35.02
N ALA A 128 -20.48 9.99 34.94
CA ALA A 128 -21.36 9.11 34.15
C ALA A 128 -21.00 9.16 32.65
N ALA A 129 -20.73 10.33 32.09
CA ALA A 129 -20.30 10.47 30.69
C ALA A 129 -18.94 9.81 30.42
N GLU A 130 -17.96 9.97 31.32
CA GLU A 130 -16.66 9.29 31.25
C GLU A 130 -16.80 7.76 31.35
N ALA A 131 -17.66 7.27 32.24
CA ALA A 131 -17.95 5.84 32.35
C ALA A 131 -18.61 5.28 31.10
N ILE A 132 -19.54 6.02 30.49
CA ILE A 132 -20.14 5.66 29.20
C ILE A 132 -19.08 5.53 28.11
N LEU A 133 -18.12 6.47 28.03
CA LEU A 133 -17.03 6.40 27.06
C LEU A 133 -16.16 5.16 27.29
N LYS A 134 -15.71 4.91 28.53
CA LYS A 134 -14.92 3.71 28.87
C LYS A 134 -15.65 2.41 28.53
N LEU A 135 -16.97 2.36 28.77
CA LEU A 135 -17.80 1.21 28.40
C LEU A 135 -17.92 1.05 26.87
N ALA A 136 -18.06 2.15 26.13
CA ALA A 136 -18.09 2.12 24.66
C ALA A 136 -16.76 1.65 24.07
N GLU A 137 -15.63 2.11 24.60
CA GLU A 137 -14.29 1.67 24.22
C GLU A 137 -14.07 0.18 24.52
N ALA A 138 -14.42 -0.27 25.73
CA ALA A 138 -14.34 -1.67 26.12
C ALA A 138 -15.24 -2.56 25.24
N PHE A 139 -16.44 -2.09 24.91
CA PHE A 139 -17.35 -2.80 23.99
C PHE A 139 -16.75 -2.93 22.59
N ALA A 140 -16.17 -1.85 22.06
CA ALA A 140 -15.53 -1.86 20.75
C ALA A 140 -14.28 -2.76 20.71
N GLU A 141 -13.49 -2.79 21.79
CA GLU A 141 -12.35 -3.69 21.97
C GLU A 141 -12.79 -5.15 21.92
N GLU A 142 -13.83 -5.53 22.69
CA GLU A 142 -14.37 -6.90 22.71
C GLU A 142 -14.97 -7.34 21.37
N CYS A 143 -15.46 -6.40 20.57
CA CYS A 143 -15.95 -6.68 19.22
C CYS A 143 -14.83 -6.78 18.17
N SER A 144 -13.62 -6.30 18.48
CA SER A 144 -12.50 -6.31 17.53
C SER A 144 -11.86 -7.69 17.45
N LYS A 145 -11.47 -8.11 16.23
CA LYS A 145 -10.82 -9.41 15.96
C LYS A 145 -9.41 -9.54 16.55
N GLU A 146 -8.86 -8.45 17.08
CA GLU A 146 -7.48 -8.34 17.57
C GLU A 146 -7.36 -8.60 19.09
N SER A 147 -8.48 -8.85 19.78
CA SER A 147 -8.47 -9.16 21.21
C SER A 147 -7.81 -10.52 21.50
N PRO A 148 -6.81 -10.60 22.40
CA PRO A 148 -6.22 -11.87 22.79
C PRO A 148 -7.21 -12.68 23.64
N GLY A 149 -7.71 -13.79 23.08
CA GLY A 149 -8.45 -14.84 23.79
C GLY A 149 -9.83 -15.15 23.20
N PRO A 150 -10.42 -16.32 23.55
CA PRO A 150 -11.74 -16.72 23.11
C PRO A 150 -12.82 -15.96 23.90
N ARG A 151 -13.04 -14.68 23.56
CA ARG A 151 -14.15 -13.89 24.10
C ARG A 151 -15.34 -13.97 23.15
N VAL A 152 -16.50 -14.38 23.66
CA VAL A 152 -17.76 -14.26 22.93
C VAL A 152 -18.09 -12.76 22.85
N PRO A 153 -18.22 -12.19 21.64
CA PRO A 153 -18.51 -10.76 21.50
C PRO A 153 -19.88 -10.45 22.13
N PRO A 154 -20.04 -9.27 22.74
CA PRO A 154 -21.31 -8.89 23.33
C PRO A 154 -22.42 -8.84 22.24
N PRO A 155 -23.67 -9.21 22.58
CA PRO A 155 -24.77 -9.22 21.61
C PRO A 155 -25.00 -7.87 20.91
N GLU A 156 -25.35 -7.90 19.62
CA GLU A 156 -25.67 -6.68 18.85
C GLU A 156 -26.88 -5.90 19.42
N SER A 157 -27.76 -6.56 20.17
CA SER A 157 -28.84 -5.90 20.89
C SER A 157 -28.32 -4.85 21.87
N ILE A 158 -27.20 -5.11 22.55
CA ILE A 158 -26.56 -4.18 23.49
C ILE A 158 -26.03 -2.96 22.72
N ARG A 159 -25.37 -3.17 21.57
CA ARG A 159 -24.90 -2.06 20.72
C ARG A 159 -26.06 -1.16 20.29
N ARG A 160 -27.20 -1.73 19.89
CA ARG A 160 -28.40 -0.97 19.52
C ARG A 160 -28.95 -0.16 20.69
N GLN A 161 -28.95 -0.72 21.91
CA GLN A 161 -29.36 0.01 23.12
C GLN A 161 -28.41 1.17 23.44
N PHE A 162 -27.09 0.98 23.30
CA PHE A 162 -26.10 2.05 23.45
C PHE A 162 -26.38 3.19 22.49
N LEU A 163 -26.45 2.89 21.19
CA LEU A 163 -26.67 3.90 20.16
C LEU A 163 -28.00 4.64 20.36
N HIS A 164 -29.07 3.94 20.76
CA HIS A 164 -30.35 4.59 21.06
C HIS A 164 -30.26 5.54 22.27
N ALA A 165 -29.60 5.11 23.36
CA ALA A 165 -29.41 5.96 24.54
C ALA A 165 -28.55 7.19 24.19
N LEU A 166 -27.41 6.97 23.54
CA LEU A 166 -26.49 8.03 23.15
C LEU A 166 -27.12 8.99 22.14
N ALA A 167 -27.97 8.52 21.21
CA ALA A 167 -28.65 9.38 20.24
C ALA A 167 -29.51 10.44 20.92
N ARG A 168 -30.27 10.03 21.94
CA ARG A 168 -31.09 10.93 22.76
C ARG A 168 -30.25 11.93 23.54
N ALA A 169 -29.05 11.53 23.98
CA ALA A 169 -28.11 12.42 24.64
C ALA A 169 -27.52 13.45 23.67
N VAL A 170 -27.13 13.03 22.47
CA VAL A 170 -26.63 13.93 21.41
C VAL A 170 -27.67 14.98 21.01
N GLU A 171 -28.95 14.61 20.89
CA GLU A 171 -30.03 15.58 20.60
C GLU A 171 -30.19 16.63 21.70
N LYS A 172 -29.87 16.29 22.95
CA LYS A 172 -29.91 17.19 24.11
C LYS A 172 -28.54 17.76 24.49
N PHE A 173 -27.57 17.76 23.56
CA PHE A 173 -26.19 18.16 23.84
C PHE A 173 -26.05 19.54 24.48
N SER A 174 -26.91 20.50 24.13
CA SER A 174 -26.92 21.86 24.71
C SER A 174 -27.10 21.88 26.23
N SER A 175 -27.76 20.85 26.81
CA SER A 175 -28.06 20.76 28.24
C SER A 175 -26.87 20.33 29.10
N HIS A 176 -26.02 19.44 28.58
CA HIS A 176 -24.95 18.80 29.35
C HIS A 176 -23.54 19.12 28.82
N GLN A 177 -23.38 19.38 27.51
CA GLN A 177 -22.11 19.77 26.86
C GLN A 177 -20.93 18.81 27.10
N CYS A 178 -21.20 17.53 27.34
CA CYS A 178 -20.20 16.50 27.62
C CYS A 178 -19.66 15.89 26.31
N PRO A 179 -18.41 16.16 25.90
CA PRO A 179 -17.85 15.61 24.66
C PRO A 179 -17.66 14.09 24.69
N GLU A 180 -17.56 13.49 25.88
CA GLU A 180 -17.42 12.04 26.08
C GLU A 180 -18.59 11.28 25.47
N ILE A 181 -19.80 11.86 25.47
CA ILE A 181 -20.98 11.28 24.82
C ILE A 181 -20.82 11.24 23.30
N LEU A 182 -20.26 12.29 22.70
CA LEU A 182 -19.99 12.32 21.25
C LEU A 182 -18.90 11.32 20.87
N LEU A 183 -17.84 11.24 21.66
CA LEU A 183 -16.79 10.25 21.49
C LEU A 183 -17.33 8.81 21.62
N ALA A 184 -18.10 8.52 22.67
CA ALA A 184 -18.73 7.22 22.89
C ALA A 184 -19.66 6.84 21.72
N TYR A 185 -20.43 7.80 21.21
CA TYR A 185 -21.26 7.60 20.03
C TYR A 185 -20.40 7.27 18.81
N LEU A 186 -19.36 8.07 18.52
CA LEU A 186 -18.44 7.84 17.39
C LEU A 186 -17.74 6.49 17.44
N VAL A 187 -17.33 6.04 18.63
CA VAL A 187 -16.66 4.74 18.83
C VAL A 187 -17.55 3.58 18.38
N LEU A 188 -18.86 3.69 18.56
CA LEU A 188 -19.82 2.63 18.29
C LEU A 188 -20.61 2.81 17.00
N ALA A 189 -20.69 4.02 16.46
CA ALA A 189 -21.47 4.32 15.27
C ALA A 189 -20.81 3.77 14.00
N ALA A 190 -21.64 3.33 13.07
CA ALA A 190 -21.18 3.09 11.71
C ALA A 190 -20.99 4.42 10.97
N PRO A 191 -20.08 4.51 9.98
CA PRO A 191 -19.95 5.72 9.17
C PRO A 191 -21.25 6.18 8.53
N ALA A 192 -22.20 5.27 8.25
CA ALA A 192 -23.51 5.56 7.66
C ALA A 192 -24.58 6.02 8.67
N ASP A 193 -24.23 6.27 9.94
CA ASP A 193 -25.18 6.69 10.97
C ASP A 193 -25.88 8.02 10.62
N SER A 194 -27.20 8.05 10.83
CA SER A 194 -28.05 9.19 10.47
C SER A 194 -28.04 10.30 11.52
N VAL A 195 -27.81 10.00 12.79
CA VAL A 195 -27.76 11.01 13.86
C VAL A 195 -26.49 11.84 13.69
N LEU A 196 -25.32 11.19 13.59
CA LEU A 196 -24.06 11.89 13.34
C LEU A 196 -24.07 12.62 11.99
N GLY A 197 -24.68 12.02 10.96
CA GLY A 197 -24.88 12.68 9.66
C GLY A 197 -25.61 14.02 9.80
N ARG A 198 -26.78 14.04 10.47
CA ARG A 198 -27.56 15.27 10.71
C ARG A 198 -26.78 16.33 11.49
N VAL A 199 -26.00 15.92 12.50
CA VAL A 199 -25.16 16.84 13.29
C VAL A 199 -24.06 17.45 12.42
N LEU A 200 -23.41 16.66 11.57
CA LEU A 200 -22.34 17.13 10.68
C LEU A 200 -22.87 18.00 9.53
N GLU A 201 -24.09 17.77 9.07
CA GLU A 201 -24.74 18.55 8.00
C GLU A 201 -25.31 19.88 8.47
N ASN A 202 -25.63 20.04 9.76
CA ASN A 202 -26.24 21.24 10.32
C ASN A 202 -25.28 22.03 11.22
N PRO A 203 -24.66 23.13 10.72
CA PRO A 203 -23.77 23.98 11.51
C PRO A 203 -24.40 24.62 12.76
N SER A 204 -25.73 24.80 12.76
CA SER A 204 -26.48 25.37 13.89
C SER A 204 -26.77 24.35 15.00
N HIS A 205 -26.49 23.06 14.78
CA HIS A 205 -26.70 22.04 15.80
C HIS A 205 -25.72 22.25 16.98
N PRO A 206 -26.17 22.23 18.26
CA PRO A 206 -25.31 22.49 19.41
C PRO A 206 -24.06 21.60 19.51
N ALA A 207 -24.17 20.35 19.05
CA ALA A 207 -23.06 19.40 19.02
C ALA A 207 -22.12 19.55 17.80
N HIS A 208 -22.49 20.31 16.76
CA HIS A 208 -21.76 20.36 15.49
C HIS A 208 -20.29 20.76 15.68
N ARG A 209 -20.06 21.92 16.31
CA ARG A 209 -18.73 22.44 16.54
C ARG A 209 -17.86 21.44 17.31
N ARG A 210 -18.40 20.88 18.41
CA ARG A 210 -17.63 19.96 19.25
C ARG A 210 -17.34 18.64 18.56
N LEU A 211 -18.26 18.14 17.74
CA LEU A 211 -18.06 16.96 16.92
C LEU A 211 -16.96 17.18 15.86
N CYS A 212 -16.95 18.35 15.21
CA CYS A 212 -15.89 18.72 14.26
C CYS A 212 -14.51 18.83 14.94
N GLU A 213 -14.44 19.43 16.15
CA GLU A 213 -13.22 19.48 16.95
C GLU A 213 -12.70 18.06 17.28
N ILE A 214 -13.59 17.15 17.71
CA ILE A 214 -13.26 15.75 17.96
C ILE A 214 -12.72 15.06 16.69
N LEU A 215 -13.39 15.21 15.55
CA LEU A 215 -12.96 14.60 14.29
C LEU A 215 -11.60 15.15 13.80
N LEU A 216 -11.26 16.39 14.17
CA LEU A 216 -10.01 17.03 13.80
C LEU A 216 -8.84 16.64 14.72
N GLU A 217 -9.08 16.51 16.02
CA GLU A 217 -8.02 16.43 17.04
C GLU A 217 -7.87 15.04 17.68
N SER A 218 -8.91 14.22 17.71
CA SER A 218 -8.87 12.94 18.44
C SER A 218 -8.05 11.87 17.73
N GLU A 219 -6.98 11.40 18.36
CA GLU A 219 -6.12 10.28 17.89
C GLU A 219 -6.76 8.89 18.06
N HIS A 220 -7.95 8.80 18.66
CA HIS A 220 -8.64 7.53 18.87
C HIS A 220 -8.90 6.77 17.55
N SER A 221 -8.49 5.49 17.49
CA SER A 221 -8.52 4.67 16.26
C SER A 221 -9.91 4.54 15.64
N SER A 222 -10.97 4.45 16.44
CA SER A 222 -12.36 4.41 15.94
C SER A 222 -12.80 5.72 15.30
N VAL A 223 -12.31 6.88 15.77
CA VAL A 223 -12.63 8.19 15.17
C VAL A 223 -11.98 8.31 13.79
N ILE A 224 -10.72 7.87 13.67
CA ILE A 224 -10.01 7.79 12.39
C ILE A 224 -10.75 6.84 11.45
N ARG A 225 -11.09 5.63 11.90
CA ARG A 225 -11.83 4.64 11.10
C ARG A 225 -13.20 5.17 10.66
N PHE A 226 -13.90 5.89 11.53
CA PHE A 226 -15.17 6.55 11.19
C PHE A 226 -14.97 7.56 10.07
N LEU A 227 -14.01 8.49 10.23
CA LEU A 227 -13.71 9.53 9.24
C LEU A 227 -13.32 8.95 7.87
N ILE A 228 -12.43 7.95 7.86
CA ILE A 228 -12.02 7.23 6.64
C ILE A 228 -13.22 6.51 6.02
N GLY A 229 -14.08 5.88 6.83
CA GLY A 229 -15.28 5.20 6.37
C GLY A 229 -16.31 6.11 5.71
N LEU A 230 -16.34 7.41 6.08
CA LEU A 230 -17.23 8.39 5.43
C LEU A 230 -16.91 8.55 3.94
N LEU A 231 -15.65 8.41 3.52
CA LEU A 231 -15.24 8.59 2.13
C LEU A 231 -15.92 7.63 1.15
N ASN A 232 -16.38 6.47 1.63
CA ASN A 232 -17.07 5.48 0.80
C ASN A 232 -18.61 5.68 0.74
N ARG A 233 -19.15 6.68 1.44
CA ARG A 233 -20.59 6.98 1.41
C ARG A 233 -21.01 7.54 0.04
N PRO A 234 -22.29 7.44 -0.34
CA PRO A 234 -22.80 8.11 -1.54
C PRO A 234 -22.72 9.64 -1.48
N SER A 235 -22.84 10.20 -0.27
CA SER A 235 -22.74 11.63 0.01
C SER A 235 -21.97 11.81 1.33
N ILE A 236 -21.12 12.83 1.39
CA ILE A 236 -20.37 13.22 2.58
C ILE A 236 -20.79 14.62 3.03
N PRO A 237 -20.89 14.87 4.35
CA PRO A 237 -21.13 16.22 4.86
C PRO A 237 -20.06 17.20 4.36
N PRO A 238 -20.42 18.46 4.04
CA PRO A 238 -19.52 19.43 3.40
C PRO A 238 -18.30 19.80 4.25
N VAL A 239 -18.35 19.58 5.56
CA VAL A 239 -17.24 19.82 6.48
C VAL A 239 -16.14 18.75 6.38
N ILE A 240 -16.46 17.55 5.88
CA ILE A 240 -15.53 16.41 5.89
C ILE A 240 -14.27 16.62 5.04
N PRO A 241 -14.33 17.11 3.78
CA PRO A 241 -13.13 17.42 3.01
C PRO A 241 -12.22 18.43 3.72
N TRP A 242 -12.80 19.40 4.41
CA TRP A 242 -12.04 20.37 5.20
C TRP A 242 -11.33 19.70 6.39
N ILE A 243 -12.01 18.83 7.15
CA ILE A 243 -11.40 18.07 8.25
C ILE A 243 -10.24 17.22 7.74
N ILE A 244 -10.46 16.46 6.65
CA ILE A 244 -9.44 15.61 6.01
C ILE A 244 -8.23 16.43 5.56
N SER A 245 -8.44 17.64 5.03
CA SER A 245 -7.35 18.52 4.60
C SER A 245 -6.51 19.07 5.76
N ARG A 246 -7.12 19.24 6.95
CA ARG A 246 -6.49 19.88 8.12
C ARG A 246 -5.84 18.89 9.07
N ARG A 247 -6.39 17.68 9.15
CA ARG A 247 -5.92 16.63 10.04
C ARG A 247 -4.58 16.07 9.56
N GLY A 248 -3.61 15.92 10.47
CA GLY A 248 -2.23 15.58 10.12
C GLY A 248 -1.50 14.66 11.10
N ASP A 249 -2.22 14.03 12.03
CA ASP A 249 -1.65 13.02 12.92
C ASP A 249 -1.22 11.76 12.14
N LEU A 250 -0.15 11.10 12.61
CA LEU A 250 0.43 9.95 11.91
C LEU A 250 -0.58 8.80 11.77
N GLY A 251 -1.41 8.56 12.79
CA GLY A 251 -2.44 7.52 12.75
C GLY A 251 -3.44 7.75 11.61
N PHE A 252 -3.93 8.98 11.47
CA PHE A 252 -4.78 9.38 10.35
C PHE A 252 -4.07 9.25 8.99
N VAL A 253 -2.83 9.75 8.85
CA VAL A 253 -2.09 9.67 7.59
C VAL A 253 -1.92 8.21 7.17
N LYS A 254 -1.53 7.32 8.08
CA LYS A 254 -1.42 5.88 7.80
C LYS A 254 -2.74 5.25 7.39
N ALA A 255 -3.83 5.58 8.10
CA ALA A 255 -5.15 5.07 7.76
C ALA A 255 -5.65 5.57 6.38
N LEU A 256 -5.34 6.81 6.02
CA LEU A 256 -5.63 7.36 4.70
C LEU A 256 -4.81 6.66 3.60
N LEU A 257 -3.52 6.43 3.84
CA LEU A 257 -2.64 5.75 2.89
C LEU A 257 -2.96 4.27 2.74
N ALA A 258 -3.49 3.62 3.78
CA ALA A 258 -3.98 2.25 3.70
C ALA A 258 -5.11 2.10 2.67
N LEU A 259 -5.91 3.15 2.42
CA LEU A 259 -6.91 3.15 1.35
C LEU A 259 -6.29 3.07 -0.05
N MET A 260 -5.01 3.44 -0.21
CA MET A 260 -4.31 3.46 -1.50
C MET A 260 -3.70 2.09 -1.86
N VAL A 261 -3.86 1.10 -0.98
CA VAL A 261 -3.45 -0.29 -1.20
C VAL A 261 -4.58 -1.01 -1.94
N GLY A 262 -4.27 -1.59 -3.11
CA GLY A 262 -5.25 -2.26 -3.95
C GLY A 262 -6.13 -1.31 -4.78
N GLU A 263 -7.33 -1.76 -5.11
CA GLU A 263 -8.31 -0.98 -5.87
C GLU A 263 -9.03 0.03 -4.98
N ILE A 264 -9.06 1.29 -5.43
CA ILE A 264 -9.66 2.39 -4.68
C ILE A 264 -11.13 2.51 -5.08
N PRO A 265 -12.08 2.48 -4.13
CA PRO A 265 -13.50 2.63 -4.46
C PRO A 265 -13.77 3.94 -5.22
N PRO A 266 -14.60 3.94 -6.27
CA PRO A 266 -14.81 5.11 -7.13
C PRO A 266 -15.41 6.30 -6.37
N ARG A 267 -16.18 6.04 -5.31
CA ARG A 267 -16.71 7.08 -4.41
C ARG A 267 -15.61 7.77 -3.62
N THR A 268 -14.72 6.97 -3.02
CA THR A 268 -13.53 7.47 -2.33
C THR A 268 -12.68 8.33 -3.25
N GLN A 269 -12.45 7.87 -4.49
CA GLN A 269 -11.71 8.63 -5.50
C GLN A 269 -12.36 9.98 -5.81
N ARG A 270 -13.69 10.02 -6.01
CA ARG A 270 -14.45 11.26 -6.27
C ARG A 270 -14.42 12.25 -5.11
N HIS A 271 -14.40 11.77 -3.87
CA HIS A 271 -14.33 12.66 -2.70
C HIS A 271 -12.90 13.18 -2.49
N LEU A 272 -11.90 12.30 -2.64
CA LEU A 272 -10.50 12.70 -2.49
C LEU A 272 -10.03 13.65 -3.60
N SER A 273 -10.58 13.55 -4.82
CA SER A 273 -10.27 14.50 -5.91
C SER A 273 -10.68 15.95 -5.61
N GLN A 274 -11.59 16.16 -4.66
CA GLN A 274 -11.99 17.50 -4.22
C GLN A 274 -11.03 18.09 -3.18
N VAL A 275 -10.18 17.26 -2.55
CA VAL A 275 -9.18 17.70 -1.58
C VAL A 275 -8.00 18.29 -2.32
N ARG A 276 -7.80 19.60 -2.15
CA ARG A 276 -6.77 20.37 -2.87
C ARG A 276 -5.46 20.56 -2.12
N THR A 277 -5.43 20.27 -0.83
CA THR A 277 -4.27 20.47 0.04
C THR A 277 -4.37 19.55 1.24
N PHE A 278 -3.22 19.25 1.84
CA PHE A 278 -3.11 18.60 3.13
C PHE A 278 -2.14 19.39 4.00
N ARG A 279 -2.55 19.75 5.21
CA ARG A 279 -1.71 20.48 6.17
C ARG A 279 -0.41 19.75 6.48
N TRP A 280 -0.46 18.42 6.57
CA TRP A 280 0.71 17.60 6.89
C TRP A 280 1.77 17.54 5.78
N LEU A 281 1.48 18.04 4.58
CA LEU A 281 2.51 18.17 3.53
C LEU A 281 3.59 19.18 3.90
N GLU A 282 3.28 20.17 4.75
CA GLU A 282 4.25 21.13 5.30
C GLU A 282 5.34 20.42 6.14
N TYR A 283 5.00 19.27 6.72
CA TYR A 283 5.85 18.47 7.61
C TYR A 283 6.21 17.11 6.99
N LEU A 284 6.12 16.98 5.65
CA LEU A 284 6.32 15.70 4.96
C LEU A 284 7.72 15.12 5.22
N ASP A 285 8.73 15.97 5.37
CA ASP A 285 10.10 15.54 5.68
C ASP A 285 10.22 14.80 7.02
N GLU A 286 9.34 15.08 7.99
CA GLU A 286 9.29 14.41 9.30
C GLU A 286 8.40 13.16 9.28
N ILE A 287 7.37 13.17 8.45
CA ILE A 287 6.39 12.09 8.34
C ILE A 287 6.93 10.94 7.48
N LEU A 288 7.57 11.25 6.35
CA LEU A 288 8.01 10.26 5.36
C LEU A 288 8.87 9.13 5.98
N PRO A 289 9.86 9.39 6.86
CA PRO A 289 10.66 8.34 7.48
C PRO A 289 9.88 7.43 8.45
N ARG A 290 8.70 7.86 8.91
CA ARG A 290 7.83 7.11 9.84
C ARG A 290 6.80 6.23 9.09
N LEU A 291 6.79 6.31 7.76
CA LEU A 291 5.96 5.52 6.86
C LEU A 291 6.75 4.34 6.28
N THR A 292 6.10 3.19 6.20
CA THR A 292 6.60 2.00 5.50
C THR A 292 6.69 2.24 3.98
N GLY A 293 7.52 1.47 3.26
CA GLY A 293 7.61 1.57 1.80
C GLY A 293 6.28 1.49 1.07
N SER A 294 5.34 0.63 1.50
CA SER A 294 4.00 0.55 0.94
C SER A 294 3.16 1.81 1.18
N GLU A 295 3.27 2.42 2.36
CA GLU A 295 2.60 3.68 2.69
C GLU A 295 3.19 4.84 1.88
N GLN A 296 4.51 4.86 1.68
CA GLN A 296 5.17 5.86 0.83
C GLN A 296 4.77 5.75 -0.64
N VAL A 297 4.57 4.53 -1.17
CA VAL A 297 3.96 4.33 -2.50
C VAL A 297 2.49 4.79 -2.50
N GLY A 298 1.79 4.61 -1.38
CA GLY A 298 0.45 5.17 -1.18
C GLY A 298 0.41 6.70 -1.35
N LEU A 299 1.46 7.43 -0.92
CA LEU A 299 1.52 8.89 -1.06
C LEU A 299 1.50 9.33 -2.52
N THR A 300 2.25 8.64 -3.39
CA THR A 300 2.28 9.00 -4.83
C THR A 300 0.94 8.73 -5.49
N LYS A 301 0.27 7.63 -5.14
CA LYS A 301 -1.10 7.34 -5.62
C LYS A 301 -2.12 8.35 -5.11
N LEU A 302 -2.04 8.72 -3.82
CA LEU A 302 -2.89 9.74 -3.23
C LEU A 302 -2.74 11.08 -3.99
N ALA A 303 -1.50 11.46 -4.31
CA ALA A 303 -1.22 12.68 -5.07
C ALA A 303 -1.78 12.67 -6.50
N GLN A 304 -1.90 11.51 -7.14
CA GLN A 304 -2.49 11.37 -8.47
C GLN A 304 -4.03 11.46 -8.45
N ILE A 305 -4.66 11.08 -7.35
CA ILE A 305 -6.12 11.03 -7.21
C ILE A 305 -6.67 12.33 -6.65
N CYS A 306 -5.96 12.93 -5.70
CA CYS A 306 -6.35 14.20 -5.10
C CYS A 306 -6.18 15.35 -6.10
N GLY A 307 -7.04 16.36 -5.99
CA GLY A 307 -6.93 17.60 -6.76
C GLY A 307 -5.85 18.53 -6.22
N LEU A 308 -4.69 17.99 -5.83
CA LEU A 308 -3.59 18.74 -5.24
C LEU A 308 -3.05 19.78 -6.23
N ARG A 309 -2.59 20.91 -5.70
CA ARG A 309 -1.96 21.92 -6.55
C ARG A 309 -0.63 21.38 -7.07
N SER A 310 -0.24 21.78 -8.29
CA SER A 310 1.01 21.30 -8.90
C SER A 310 2.24 21.53 -8.03
N CYS A 311 2.27 22.63 -7.26
CA CYS A 311 3.36 22.90 -6.31
C CYS A 311 3.43 21.87 -5.17
N GLU A 312 2.30 21.41 -4.64
CA GLU A 312 2.25 20.39 -3.58
C GLU A 312 2.67 19.02 -4.10
N ILE A 313 2.26 18.67 -5.32
CA ILE A 313 2.69 17.43 -5.97
C ILE A 313 4.21 17.47 -6.19
N VAL A 314 4.75 18.58 -6.70
CA VAL A 314 6.20 18.76 -6.88
C VAL A 314 6.95 18.64 -5.56
N LEU A 315 6.47 19.27 -4.47
CA LEU A 315 7.09 19.17 -3.15
C LEU A 315 7.08 17.74 -2.62
N LEU A 316 5.95 17.04 -2.76
CA LEU A 316 5.80 15.65 -2.35
C LEU A 316 6.77 14.74 -3.11
N LEU A 317 6.79 14.82 -4.44
CA LEU A 317 7.67 13.99 -5.26
C LEU A 317 9.15 14.33 -5.04
N LYS A 318 9.49 15.61 -4.82
CA LYS A 318 10.85 16.02 -4.44
C LYS A 318 11.30 15.35 -3.14
N CYS A 319 10.44 15.32 -2.12
CA CYS A 319 10.76 14.70 -0.84
C CYS A 319 10.95 13.18 -1.02
N ILE A 320 10.03 12.52 -1.72
CA ILE A 320 10.10 11.07 -1.98
C ILE A 320 11.36 10.71 -2.78
N LEU A 321 11.68 11.42 -3.87
CA LEU A 321 12.88 11.15 -4.66
C LEU A 321 14.20 11.37 -3.89
N ARG A 322 14.20 12.16 -2.81
CA ARG A 322 15.40 12.42 -2.00
C ARG A 322 15.57 11.44 -0.84
N LYS A 323 14.47 11.14 -0.13
CA LYS A 323 14.50 10.44 1.17
C LYS A 323 13.64 9.19 1.21
N GLY A 324 12.86 8.93 0.16
CA GLY A 324 11.97 7.79 0.09
C GLY A 324 12.70 6.48 -0.13
N GLU A 325 12.04 5.39 0.27
CA GLU A 325 12.47 4.03 -0.02
C GLU A 325 12.44 3.74 -1.53
N LEU A 326 13.17 2.72 -1.96
CA LEU A 326 13.31 2.36 -3.39
C LEU A 326 11.95 2.24 -4.11
N ALA A 327 10.99 1.53 -3.51
CA ALA A 327 9.67 1.35 -4.09
C ALA A 327 8.92 2.69 -4.28
N ALA A 328 9.05 3.60 -3.31
CA ALA A 328 8.43 4.92 -3.36
C ALA A 328 9.11 5.83 -4.39
N ARG A 329 10.44 5.79 -4.51
CA ARG A 329 11.17 6.54 -5.56
C ARG A 329 10.75 6.09 -6.96
N LYS A 330 10.63 4.77 -7.18
CA LYS A 330 10.11 4.21 -8.45
C LYS A 330 8.70 4.71 -8.75
N ALA A 331 7.81 4.68 -7.75
CA ALA A 331 6.44 5.18 -7.90
C ALA A 331 6.40 6.71 -8.17
N ALA A 332 7.30 7.47 -7.55
CA ALA A 332 7.43 8.90 -7.78
C ALA A 332 7.86 9.21 -9.22
N VAL A 333 8.80 8.45 -9.79
CA VAL A 333 9.18 8.58 -11.20
C VAL A 333 8.01 8.26 -12.13
N GLY A 334 7.20 7.24 -11.82
CA GLY A 334 5.95 6.99 -12.55
C GLY A 334 5.00 8.18 -12.50
N ALA A 335 4.82 8.80 -11.33
CA ALA A 335 3.99 9.99 -11.17
C ALA A 335 4.56 11.24 -11.85
N LEU A 336 5.86 11.29 -12.16
CA LEU A 336 6.42 12.38 -12.95
C LEU A 336 5.85 12.41 -14.36
N GLU A 337 5.40 11.30 -14.97
CA GLU A 337 4.91 11.29 -16.36
C GLU A 337 3.82 12.35 -16.63
N SER A 338 2.95 12.61 -15.64
CA SER A 338 1.89 13.62 -15.73
C SER A 338 2.33 15.06 -15.41
N ILE A 339 3.58 15.29 -15.02
CA ILE A 339 4.09 16.59 -14.57
C ILE A 339 5.03 17.18 -15.61
N THR A 340 4.58 18.23 -16.28
CA THR A 340 5.35 18.94 -17.29
C THR A 340 5.91 20.26 -16.75
N GLY A 341 6.83 20.87 -17.49
CA GLY A 341 7.41 22.18 -17.18
C GLY A 341 8.71 22.14 -16.34
N PRO A 342 9.26 23.31 -16.00
CA PRO A 342 10.62 23.43 -15.44
C PRO A 342 10.82 22.65 -14.14
N GLN A 343 9.83 22.69 -13.24
CA GLN A 343 9.90 21.98 -11.96
C GLN A 343 9.86 20.46 -12.14
N GLY A 344 9.00 19.96 -13.03
CA GLY A 344 8.96 18.55 -13.39
C GLY A 344 10.27 18.07 -14.00
N ASN A 345 10.87 18.89 -14.87
CA ASN A 345 12.16 18.58 -15.50
C ASN A 345 13.30 18.52 -14.48
N LEU A 346 13.30 19.41 -13.47
CA LEU A 346 14.29 19.35 -12.38
C LEU A 346 14.19 18.05 -11.58
N LEU A 347 12.98 17.60 -11.23
CA LEU A 347 12.78 16.32 -10.55
C LEU A 347 13.16 15.14 -11.44
N PHE A 348 12.88 15.25 -12.72
CA PHE A 348 13.25 14.24 -13.70
C PHE A 348 14.78 14.10 -13.85
N TYR A 349 15.53 15.22 -13.88
CA TYR A 349 17.00 15.17 -13.83
C TYR A 349 17.52 14.55 -12.54
N GLN A 350 16.84 14.76 -11.41
CA GLN A 350 17.18 14.08 -10.16
C GLN A 350 16.99 12.56 -10.29
N ALA A 351 15.89 12.12 -10.91
CA ALA A 351 15.61 10.70 -11.13
C ALA A 351 16.58 10.02 -12.12
N LEU A 352 17.04 10.73 -13.16
CA LEU A 352 18.07 10.24 -14.09
C LEU A 352 19.43 10.01 -13.40
N ASN A 353 19.69 10.68 -12.28
CA ASN A 353 20.91 10.56 -11.50
C ASN A 353 20.66 9.89 -10.13
N ASP A 354 19.56 9.15 -9.97
CA ASP A 354 19.29 8.40 -8.73
C ASP A 354 20.40 7.37 -8.50
N PRO A 355 20.84 7.11 -7.26
CA PRO A 355 21.86 6.08 -6.99
C PRO A 355 21.43 4.67 -7.41
N ASP A 356 20.13 4.39 -7.52
CA ASP A 356 19.62 3.08 -7.89
C ASP A 356 19.34 2.97 -9.42
N PRO A 357 19.96 2.00 -10.12
CA PRO A 357 19.78 1.81 -11.57
C PRO A 357 18.33 1.53 -11.99
N GLN A 358 17.49 0.95 -11.12
CA GLN A 358 16.08 0.70 -11.46
C GLN A 358 15.26 1.99 -11.47
N VAL A 359 15.58 2.95 -10.61
CA VAL A 359 14.95 4.28 -10.61
C VAL A 359 15.38 5.06 -11.86
N GLN A 360 16.68 5.04 -12.17
CA GLN A 360 17.22 5.64 -13.39
C GLN A 360 16.54 5.05 -14.65
N ALA A 361 16.43 3.72 -14.74
CA ALA A 361 15.79 3.05 -15.88
C ALA A 361 14.35 3.51 -16.12
N LEU A 362 13.56 3.73 -15.06
CA LEU A 362 12.22 4.28 -15.19
C LEU A 362 12.22 5.71 -15.73
N ALA A 363 13.19 6.54 -15.32
CA ALA A 363 13.34 7.88 -15.86
C ALA A 363 13.77 7.84 -17.34
N VAL A 364 14.71 6.97 -17.70
CA VAL A 364 15.18 6.76 -19.09
C VAL A 364 14.02 6.44 -20.04
N ARG A 365 13.09 5.56 -19.63
CA ARG A 365 11.88 5.21 -20.41
C ARG A 365 10.98 6.40 -20.73
N GLN A 366 11.04 7.48 -19.93
CA GLN A 366 10.24 8.69 -20.14
C GLN A 366 11.00 9.78 -20.92
N LEU A 367 12.32 9.62 -21.13
CA LEU A 367 13.21 10.66 -21.64
C LEU A 367 12.76 11.23 -23.00
N ARG A 368 12.36 10.36 -23.93
CA ARG A 368 11.88 10.77 -25.26
C ARG A 368 10.52 11.44 -25.22
N LYS A 369 9.56 10.84 -24.52
CA LYS A 369 8.18 11.37 -24.40
C LYS A 369 8.15 12.79 -23.87
N ARG A 370 9.13 13.15 -23.02
CA ARG A 370 9.29 14.48 -22.44
C ARG A 370 9.91 15.52 -23.36
N GLY A 371 10.50 15.12 -24.49
CA GLY A 371 11.15 16.05 -25.42
C GLY A 371 12.40 16.72 -24.87
N MET A 372 13.14 16.03 -24.00
CA MET A 372 14.35 16.57 -23.38
C MET A 372 15.46 16.79 -24.41
N ILE A 373 16.12 17.95 -24.37
CA ILE A 373 17.27 18.25 -25.21
C ILE A 373 18.39 17.25 -24.89
N GLY A 374 18.98 16.64 -25.92
CA GLY A 374 20.01 15.62 -25.75
C GLY A 374 19.49 14.22 -25.39
N ALA A 375 18.17 13.98 -25.45
CA ALA A 375 17.58 12.67 -25.18
C ALA A 375 18.19 11.54 -26.02
N LEU A 376 18.28 11.72 -27.35
CA LEU A 376 18.80 10.70 -28.26
C LEU A 376 20.29 10.36 -28.00
N PRO A 377 21.22 11.35 -27.94
CA PRO A 377 22.61 11.07 -27.56
C PRO A 377 22.73 10.31 -26.24
N LYS A 378 21.93 10.69 -25.23
CA LYS A 378 21.98 10.01 -23.93
C LYS A 378 21.46 8.57 -24.00
N LEU A 379 20.41 8.30 -24.78
CA LEU A 379 19.93 6.93 -24.98
C LEU A 379 20.96 6.05 -25.69
N ILE A 380 21.64 6.61 -26.71
CA ILE A 380 22.70 5.91 -27.43
C ILE A 380 23.87 5.57 -26.48
N GLU A 381 24.28 6.52 -25.63
CA GLU A 381 25.28 6.29 -24.57
C GLU A 381 24.85 5.16 -23.62
N LEU A 382 23.58 5.13 -23.21
CA LEU A 382 23.06 4.14 -22.27
C LEU A 382 22.94 2.73 -22.84
N LEU A 383 22.96 2.55 -24.17
CA LEU A 383 23.06 1.21 -24.78
C LEU A 383 24.36 0.48 -24.42
N ASP A 384 25.41 1.23 -24.09
CA ASP A 384 26.72 0.72 -23.68
C ASP A 384 26.89 0.68 -22.15
N SER A 385 25.82 0.91 -21.38
CA SER A 385 25.87 0.92 -19.91
C SER A 385 26.28 -0.45 -19.33
N PRO A 386 27.13 -0.49 -18.28
CA PRO A 386 27.41 -1.75 -17.58
C PRO A 386 26.16 -2.31 -16.88
N GLU A 387 25.19 -1.46 -16.52
CA GLU A 387 23.97 -1.86 -15.85
C GLU A 387 22.95 -2.42 -16.86
N PRO A 388 22.54 -3.70 -16.77
CA PRO A 388 21.66 -4.32 -17.74
C PRO A 388 20.29 -3.63 -17.83
N VAL A 389 19.76 -3.18 -16.67
CA VAL A 389 18.44 -2.51 -16.61
C VAL A 389 18.44 -1.17 -17.35
N LEU A 390 19.57 -0.47 -17.40
CA LEU A 390 19.71 0.79 -18.16
C LEU A 390 19.81 0.54 -19.66
N ARG A 391 20.56 -0.50 -20.06
CA ARG A 391 20.61 -0.92 -21.47
C ARG A 391 19.22 -1.30 -21.98
N GLU A 392 18.49 -2.12 -21.22
CA GLU A 392 17.11 -2.51 -21.55
C GLU A 392 16.19 -1.29 -21.68
N ALA A 393 16.23 -0.37 -20.72
CA ALA A 393 15.42 0.86 -20.79
C ALA A 393 15.75 1.73 -22.01
N ALA A 394 17.03 1.82 -22.39
CA ALA A 394 17.44 2.54 -23.59
C ALA A 394 16.96 1.84 -24.87
N GLN A 395 17.06 0.51 -24.96
CA GLN A 395 16.56 -0.30 -26.07
C GLN A 395 15.03 -0.19 -26.23
N GLU A 396 14.27 -0.21 -25.13
CA GLU A 396 12.82 0.03 -25.13
C GLU A 396 12.48 1.42 -25.67
N SER A 397 13.29 2.43 -25.34
CA SER A 397 13.08 3.82 -25.78
C SER A 397 13.47 4.07 -27.25
N LEU A 398 14.20 3.14 -27.88
CA LEU A 398 14.72 3.23 -29.24
C LEU A 398 14.04 2.21 -30.18
N GLU A 399 12.72 2.06 -30.05
CA GLU A 399 11.91 1.10 -30.80
C GLU A 399 11.91 1.27 -32.33
N GLU A 400 12.33 2.42 -32.85
CA GLU A 400 12.49 2.64 -34.29
C GLU A 400 13.75 1.97 -34.85
N PHE A 401 14.75 1.69 -34.01
CA PHE A 401 16.00 1.05 -34.39
C PHE A 401 15.93 -0.47 -34.19
N ARG A 402 14.81 -1.07 -34.57
CA ARG A 402 14.59 -2.52 -34.58
C ARG A 402 14.95 -3.13 -35.92
N PHE A 403 15.41 -4.38 -35.90
CA PHE A 403 15.86 -5.10 -37.09
C PHE A 403 14.81 -5.08 -38.20
N ASP A 404 13.56 -5.44 -37.88
CA ASP A 404 12.49 -5.53 -38.88
C ASP A 404 12.20 -4.18 -39.57
N ARG A 405 12.30 -3.05 -38.84
CA ARG A 405 12.15 -1.71 -39.41
C ARG A 405 13.35 -1.34 -40.29
N PHE A 406 14.55 -1.71 -39.87
CA PHE A 406 15.75 -1.47 -40.65
C PHE A 406 15.74 -2.25 -41.96
N VAL A 407 15.36 -3.53 -41.94
CA VAL A 407 15.23 -4.36 -43.16
C VAL A 407 14.20 -3.79 -44.14
N ALA A 408 13.07 -3.29 -43.63
CA ALA A 408 12.02 -2.70 -44.47
C ALA A 408 12.48 -1.39 -45.16
N ALA A 409 13.31 -0.59 -44.47
CA ALA A 409 13.83 0.65 -45.02
C ALA A 409 15.15 0.49 -45.78
N PHE A 410 15.86 -0.63 -45.63
CA PHE A 410 17.27 -0.80 -46.03
C PHE A 410 17.55 -0.36 -47.46
N ASP A 411 16.73 -0.83 -48.42
CA ASP A 411 16.94 -0.58 -49.85
C ASP A 411 16.74 0.90 -50.22
N LEU A 412 16.02 1.67 -49.39
CA LEU A 412 15.75 3.10 -49.58
C LEU A 412 16.83 4.00 -48.98
N LEU A 413 17.69 3.46 -48.11
CA LEU A 413 18.73 4.23 -47.42
C LEU A 413 20.00 4.30 -48.26
N GLU A 414 20.70 5.44 -48.17
CA GLU A 414 22.05 5.61 -48.70
C GLU A 414 23.07 4.79 -47.89
N GLU A 415 24.22 4.46 -48.49
CA GLU A 415 25.22 3.56 -47.90
C GLU A 415 25.76 4.05 -46.54
N GLU A 416 26.01 5.36 -46.40
CA GLU A 416 26.46 5.95 -45.14
C GLU A 416 25.39 5.86 -44.04
N VAL A 417 24.12 6.10 -44.41
CA VAL A 417 22.98 5.97 -43.51
C VAL A 417 22.74 4.51 -43.12
N ARG A 418 22.96 3.56 -44.03
CA ARG A 418 22.89 2.11 -43.72
C ARG A 418 23.91 1.74 -42.66
N ARG A 419 25.17 2.16 -42.80
CA ARG A 419 26.24 1.84 -41.83
C ARG A 419 25.96 2.44 -40.45
N THR A 420 25.58 3.71 -40.39
CA THR A 420 25.29 4.39 -39.11
C THR A 420 24.06 3.80 -38.43
N THR A 421 22.98 3.58 -39.18
CA THR A 421 21.75 2.96 -38.67
C THR A 421 21.98 1.50 -38.27
N GLY A 422 22.71 0.73 -39.07
CA GLY A 422 23.01 -0.67 -38.79
C GLY A 422 23.79 -0.86 -37.48
N LYS A 423 24.82 -0.05 -37.23
CA LYS A 423 25.55 -0.04 -35.95
C LYS A 423 24.63 0.26 -34.77
N LEU A 424 23.68 1.19 -34.93
CA LEU A 424 22.72 1.50 -33.88
C LEU A 424 21.72 0.37 -33.67
N VAL A 425 21.21 -0.25 -34.74
CA VAL A 425 20.31 -1.41 -34.68
C VAL A 425 20.98 -2.59 -33.98
N ARG A 426 22.28 -2.86 -34.25
CA ARG A 426 23.05 -3.88 -33.53
C ARG A 426 23.01 -3.70 -32.02
N LYS A 427 23.07 -2.45 -31.55
CA LYS A 427 23.04 -2.12 -30.11
C LYS A 427 21.63 -2.06 -29.53
N ALA A 428 20.69 -1.51 -30.29
CA ALA A 428 19.31 -1.23 -29.85
C ALA A 428 18.40 -2.46 -29.89
N ASP A 429 18.69 -3.44 -30.75
CA ASP A 429 17.89 -4.65 -30.88
C ASP A 429 18.64 -5.91 -30.39
N PRO A 430 18.30 -6.46 -29.21
CA PRO A 430 18.89 -7.69 -28.68
C PRO A 430 18.78 -8.89 -29.62
N ASN A 431 17.77 -8.92 -30.49
CA ASN A 431 17.50 -10.04 -31.39
C ASN A 431 18.09 -9.87 -32.79
N ALA A 432 18.75 -8.74 -33.05
CA ALA A 432 19.33 -8.38 -34.35
C ALA A 432 20.14 -9.53 -34.98
N LEU A 433 21.07 -10.11 -34.22
CA LEU A 433 21.96 -11.16 -34.72
C LEU A 433 21.20 -12.43 -35.11
N ASN A 434 20.22 -12.85 -34.31
CA ASN A 434 19.43 -14.04 -34.60
C ASN A 434 18.54 -13.83 -35.83
N ARG A 435 17.88 -12.68 -35.93
CA ARG A 435 17.08 -12.34 -37.12
C ARG A 435 17.94 -12.21 -38.38
N LEU A 436 19.15 -11.67 -38.26
CA LEU A 436 20.11 -11.62 -39.36
C LEU A 436 20.49 -13.02 -39.86
N ARG A 437 20.72 -13.97 -38.94
CA ARG A 437 21.00 -15.38 -39.29
C ARG A 437 19.84 -16.03 -40.04
N GLU A 438 18.60 -15.73 -39.65
CA GLU A 438 17.40 -16.20 -40.37
C GLU A 438 17.32 -15.61 -41.78
N GLU A 439 17.61 -14.32 -41.96
CA GLU A 439 17.65 -13.67 -43.27
C GLU A 439 18.73 -14.25 -44.20
N LEU A 440 19.92 -14.58 -43.65
CA LEU A 440 21.01 -15.22 -44.39
C LEU A 440 20.62 -16.61 -44.92
N GLN A 441 19.73 -17.33 -44.23
CA GLN A 441 19.27 -18.66 -44.63
C GLN A 441 17.96 -18.65 -45.43
N SER A 442 17.46 -17.47 -45.79
CA SER A 442 16.20 -17.31 -46.50
C SER A 442 16.17 -18.07 -47.83
N PRO A 443 15.06 -18.71 -48.23
CA PRO A 443 14.96 -19.33 -49.56
C PRO A 443 15.02 -18.28 -50.69
N SER A 444 14.70 -17.02 -50.39
CA SER A 444 14.76 -15.92 -51.38
C SER A 444 16.18 -15.43 -51.57
N ARG A 445 16.69 -15.54 -52.81
CA ARG A 445 17.97 -14.98 -53.25
C ARG A 445 18.13 -13.50 -52.86
N ALA A 446 17.09 -12.70 -53.10
CA ALA A 446 17.13 -11.27 -52.80
C ALA A 446 17.29 -10.98 -51.30
N ARG A 447 16.65 -11.80 -50.44
CA ARG A 447 16.79 -11.70 -48.98
C ARG A 447 18.18 -12.08 -48.52
N ARG A 448 18.78 -13.16 -49.05
CA ARG A 448 20.16 -13.55 -48.72
C ARG A 448 21.17 -12.47 -49.10
N LEU A 449 21.05 -11.88 -50.29
CA LEU A 449 21.90 -10.75 -50.70
C LEU A 449 21.76 -9.55 -49.77
N ARG A 450 20.52 -9.17 -49.42
CA ARG A 450 20.27 -8.09 -48.47
C ARG A 450 20.84 -8.42 -47.10
N ALA A 451 20.74 -9.67 -46.64
CA ALA A 451 21.26 -10.13 -45.37
C ALA A 451 22.79 -9.99 -45.28
N ILE A 452 23.52 -10.30 -46.34
CA ILE A 452 24.97 -10.06 -46.39
C ILE A 452 25.28 -8.56 -46.24
N ALA A 453 24.57 -7.70 -46.97
CA ALA A 453 24.74 -6.25 -46.85
C ALA A 453 24.32 -5.70 -45.47
N LEU A 454 23.30 -6.29 -44.83
CA LEU A 454 22.89 -6.00 -43.46
C LEU A 454 23.99 -6.38 -42.47
N ALA A 455 24.62 -7.54 -42.64
CA ALA A 455 25.73 -7.99 -41.80
C ALA A 455 26.91 -6.99 -41.84
N GLU A 456 27.25 -6.50 -43.02
CA GLU A 456 28.27 -5.45 -43.19
C GLU A 456 27.85 -4.12 -42.53
N ALA A 457 26.62 -3.67 -42.78
CA ALA A 457 26.11 -2.41 -42.23
C ALA A 457 26.02 -2.41 -40.70
N MET A 458 25.75 -3.57 -40.11
CA MET A 458 25.63 -3.78 -38.67
C MET A 458 26.95 -4.13 -38.00
N ASP A 459 28.03 -4.36 -38.77
CA ASP A 459 29.31 -4.85 -38.25
C ASP A 459 29.16 -6.20 -37.52
N LEU A 460 28.44 -7.13 -38.14
CA LEU A 460 28.15 -8.49 -37.65
C LEU A 460 28.72 -9.60 -38.55
N VAL A 461 29.63 -9.24 -39.45
CA VAL A 461 30.22 -10.17 -40.42
C VAL A 461 30.98 -11.30 -39.73
N GLN A 462 31.73 -11.01 -38.68
CA GLN A 462 32.46 -12.02 -37.89
C GLN A 462 31.50 -12.94 -37.14
N GLU A 463 30.46 -12.40 -36.50
CA GLU A 463 29.46 -13.19 -35.75
C GLU A 463 28.53 -14.02 -36.64
N THR A 464 28.54 -13.75 -37.95
CA THR A 464 27.80 -14.49 -38.99
C THR A 464 28.72 -15.26 -39.95
N GLU A 465 30.01 -15.38 -39.63
CA GLU A 465 31.02 -16.02 -40.49
C GLU A 465 30.61 -17.43 -40.94
N SER A 466 30.10 -18.25 -40.01
CA SER A 466 29.67 -19.62 -40.34
C SER A 466 28.55 -19.67 -41.38
N GLN A 467 27.62 -18.72 -41.35
CA GLN A 467 26.55 -18.59 -42.33
C GLN A 467 27.11 -18.06 -43.66
N LEU A 468 28.06 -17.13 -43.62
CA LEU A 468 28.72 -16.61 -44.83
C LEU A 468 29.55 -17.68 -45.54
N ILE A 469 30.24 -18.57 -44.81
CA ILE A 469 30.93 -19.74 -45.37
C ILE A 469 29.93 -20.67 -46.08
N GLN A 470 28.75 -20.90 -45.52
CA GLN A 470 27.70 -21.67 -46.20
C GLN A 470 27.23 -20.96 -47.49
N LEU A 471 27.08 -19.64 -47.45
CA LEU A 471 26.67 -18.84 -48.61
C LEU A 471 27.77 -18.73 -49.69
N ALA A 472 29.03 -18.98 -49.35
CA ALA A 472 30.10 -19.12 -50.33
C ALA A 472 29.92 -20.35 -51.24
N GLU A 473 29.04 -21.28 -50.89
CA GLU A 473 28.66 -22.45 -51.68
C GLU A 473 27.21 -22.35 -52.23
N ASP A 474 26.57 -21.18 -52.13
CA ASP A 474 25.18 -20.95 -52.58
C ASP A 474 24.98 -21.30 -54.07
N PRO A 475 23.82 -21.84 -54.48
CA PRO A 475 23.55 -22.11 -55.90
C PRO A 475 23.67 -20.86 -56.79
N ASP A 476 23.33 -19.67 -56.27
CA ASP A 476 23.40 -18.42 -57.02
C ASP A 476 24.78 -17.77 -56.92
N HIS A 477 25.40 -17.53 -58.08
CA HIS A 477 26.75 -16.98 -58.14
C HIS A 477 26.89 -15.55 -57.59
N MET A 478 25.82 -14.76 -57.57
CA MET A 478 25.88 -13.41 -56.97
C MET A 478 25.84 -13.48 -55.45
N VAL A 479 25.15 -14.47 -54.87
CA VAL A 479 25.18 -14.72 -53.42
C VAL A 479 26.58 -15.18 -53.01
N ARG A 480 27.16 -16.14 -53.74
CA ARG A 480 28.57 -16.56 -53.50
C ARG A 480 29.53 -15.39 -53.59
N LEU A 481 29.42 -14.58 -54.65
CA LEU A 481 30.24 -13.38 -54.83
C LEU A 481 30.16 -12.44 -53.61
N ALA A 482 28.96 -12.13 -53.14
CA ALA A 482 28.75 -11.26 -51.99
C ALA A 482 29.30 -11.88 -50.70
N ALA A 483 29.10 -13.19 -50.49
CA ALA A 483 29.62 -13.90 -49.32
C ALA A 483 31.15 -13.90 -49.30
N ILE A 484 31.81 -14.13 -50.43
CA ILE A 484 33.27 -14.08 -50.59
C ILE A 484 33.82 -12.69 -50.27
N LYS A 485 33.15 -11.61 -50.72
CA LYS A 485 33.53 -10.24 -50.34
C LYS A 485 33.44 -10.02 -48.83
N ALA A 486 32.33 -10.40 -48.21
CA ALA A 486 32.12 -10.24 -46.79
C ALA A 486 33.14 -11.07 -45.96
N LEU A 487 33.43 -12.31 -46.37
CA LEU A 487 34.44 -13.16 -45.73
C LEU A 487 35.85 -12.57 -45.77
N GLY A 488 36.13 -11.62 -46.67
CA GLY A 488 37.37 -10.84 -46.65
C GLY A 488 37.56 -9.99 -45.39
N GLN A 489 36.50 -9.76 -44.61
CA GLN A 489 36.55 -9.04 -43.33
C GLN A 489 36.80 -10.00 -42.14
N CYS A 490 36.84 -11.31 -42.40
CA CYS A 490 37.08 -12.35 -41.39
C CYS A 490 38.55 -12.79 -41.43
N ASN A 491 39.18 -12.85 -40.25
CA ASN A 491 40.59 -13.25 -40.11
C ASN A 491 40.77 -14.71 -39.69
N SER A 492 39.74 -15.55 -39.87
CA SER A 492 39.79 -16.95 -39.45
C SER A 492 40.38 -17.84 -40.55
N GLU A 493 40.99 -18.95 -40.14
CA GLU A 493 41.45 -19.98 -41.08
C GLU A 493 40.28 -20.61 -41.86
N ALA A 494 39.09 -20.69 -41.26
CA ALA A 494 37.89 -21.20 -41.93
C ALA A 494 37.44 -20.28 -43.08
N ALA A 495 37.44 -18.96 -42.85
CA ALA A 495 37.18 -17.97 -43.88
C ALA A 495 38.25 -18.03 -44.98
N ARG A 496 39.54 -18.13 -44.62
CA ARG A 496 40.63 -18.29 -45.59
C ARG A 496 40.45 -19.53 -46.46
N GLN A 497 40.09 -20.67 -45.88
CA GLN A 497 39.83 -21.89 -46.64
C GLN A 497 38.63 -21.74 -47.59
N ALA A 498 37.56 -21.06 -47.17
CA ALA A 498 36.44 -20.76 -48.03
C ALA A 498 36.85 -19.88 -49.23
N LEU A 499 37.67 -18.85 -49.00
CA LEU A 499 38.24 -18.00 -50.06
C LEU A 499 39.13 -18.79 -51.03
N LEU A 500 40.00 -19.68 -50.51
CA LEU A 500 40.86 -20.55 -51.34
C LEU A 500 40.04 -21.51 -52.22
N ARG A 501 38.94 -22.07 -51.69
CA ARG A 501 38.01 -22.89 -52.49
C ARG A 501 37.37 -22.07 -53.62
N ALA A 502 37.02 -20.82 -53.35
CA ALA A 502 36.39 -19.93 -54.32
C ALA A 502 37.31 -19.52 -55.49
N LEU A 503 38.63 -19.71 -55.39
CA LEU A 503 39.55 -19.59 -56.55
C LEU A 503 39.22 -20.58 -57.67
N ASN A 504 38.56 -21.70 -57.34
CA ASN A 504 38.11 -22.72 -58.28
C ASN A 504 36.59 -22.64 -58.54
N ASP A 505 35.93 -21.54 -58.19
CA ASP A 505 34.49 -21.36 -58.43
C ASP A 505 34.14 -21.46 -59.92
N ARG A 506 32.94 -21.95 -60.23
CA ARG A 506 32.45 -22.07 -61.62
C ARG A 506 32.33 -20.71 -62.31
N ALA A 507 31.91 -19.68 -61.58
CA ALA A 507 31.74 -18.33 -62.08
C ALA A 507 33.07 -17.55 -62.04
N MET A 508 33.48 -16.99 -63.17
CA MET A 508 34.72 -16.22 -63.29
C MET A 508 34.78 -15.05 -62.30
N VAL A 509 33.68 -14.32 -62.11
CA VAL A 509 33.60 -13.14 -61.24
C VAL A 509 33.88 -13.50 -59.76
N VAL A 510 33.45 -14.69 -59.33
CA VAL A 510 33.69 -15.20 -57.97
C VAL A 510 35.17 -15.54 -57.80
N ARG A 511 35.79 -16.23 -58.78
CA ARG A 511 37.24 -16.53 -58.76
C ARG A 511 38.09 -15.27 -58.68
N GLN A 512 37.80 -14.29 -59.53
CA GLN A 512 38.51 -13.01 -59.54
C GLN A 512 38.40 -12.29 -58.20
N THR A 513 37.20 -12.27 -57.62
CA THR A 513 36.97 -11.61 -56.32
C THR A 513 37.70 -12.35 -55.19
N ALA A 514 37.66 -13.68 -55.17
CA ALA A 514 38.42 -14.47 -54.20
C ALA A 514 39.93 -14.19 -54.29
N GLN A 515 40.47 -14.07 -55.52
CA GLN A 515 41.87 -13.72 -55.77
C GLN A 515 42.19 -12.31 -55.24
N THR A 516 41.32 -11.32 -55.49
CA THR A 516 41.50 -9.95 -54.98
C THR A 516 41.47 -9.92 -53.46
N VAL A 517 40.46 -10.53 -52.85
CA VAL A 517 40.30 -10.57 -51.38
C VAL A 517 41.48 -11.29 -50.70
N LEU A 518 41.95 -12.41 -51.25
CA LEU A 518 43.13 -13.10 -50.73
C LEU A 518 44.40 -12.26 -50.86
N ALA A 519 44.60 -11.57 -51.99
CA ALA A 519 45.75 -10.68 -52.17
C ALA A 519 45.73 -9.51 -51.17
N GLU A 520 44.55 -8.93 -50.90
CA GLU A 520 44.35 -7.90 -49.88
C GLU A 520 44.68 -8.42 -48.47
N LEU A 521 44.22 -9.63 -48.12
CA LEU A 521 44.51 -10.26 -46.83
C LEU A 521 46.00 -10.60 -46.65
N ASP A 522 46.68 -11.02 -47.72
CA ASP A 522 48.11 -11.36 -47.71
C ASP A 522 49.02 -10.11 -47.86
N GLY A 523 48.45 -8.90 -47.94
CA GLY A 523 49.19 -7.64 -48.03
C GLY A 523 49.92 -7.42 -49.37
N VAL A 524 49.50 -8.13 -50.43
CA VAL A 524 50.12 -8.07 -51.75
C VAL A 524 49.40 -7.02 -52.59
N ASN A 525 50.08 -5.90 -52.87
CA ASN A 525 49.56 -4.82 -53.70
C ASN A 525 49.17 -5.37 -55.10
N SER A 526 47.95 -5.08 -55.54
CA SER A 526 47.27 -5.65 -56.71
C SER A 526 47.82 -5.17 -58.08
N GLY A 527 49.16 -5.18 -58.22
CA GLY A 527 49.90 -4.87 -59.45
C GLY A 527 50.76 -6.02 -60.01
N GLU A 528 51.00 -7.11 -59.26
CA GLU A 528 51.97 -8.15 -59.66
C GLU A 528 51.41 -9.57 -59.86
N LEU A 529 50.08 -9.78 -59.85
CA LEU A 529 49.54 -11.10 -60.19
C LEU A 529 49.50 -11.34 -61.70
N VAL A 530 50.64 -11.78 -62.24
CA VAL A 530 50.74 -12.43 -63.55
C VAL A 530 50.03 -13.79 -63.46
N LEU A 531 48.98 -13.95 -64.27
CA LEU A 531 48.27 -15.22 -64.48
C LEU A 531 49.25 -16.31 -64.99
N PRO A 532 49.21 -17.55 -64.47
CA PRO A 532 49.72 -18.66 -65.25
C PRO A 532 48.76 -18.86 -66.43
N LYS A 533 49.28 -18.63 -67.64
CA LYS A 533 48.61 -18.97 -68.88
C LYS A 533 48.19 -20.44 -68.82
N THR A 534 46.90 -20.69 -69.07
CA THR A 534 46.40 -22.00 -69.45
C THR A 534 47.13 -22.46 -70.71
N THR A 535 47.96 -23.49 -70.60
CA THR A 535 48.42 -24.27 -71.76
C THR A 535 47.61 -25.56 -71.82
N SER A 536 46.93 -25.70 -72.96
CA SER A 536 46.26 -26.88 -73.55
C SER A 536 45.14 -27.55 -72.76
#